data_AF-A0A519CRI3-F1
#
_entry.id   AF-A0A519CRI3-F1
#
_cell.length_a   1.000
_cell.length_b   1.000
_cell.length_c   1.000
_cell.angle_alpha   90.00
_cell.angle_beta   90.00
_cell.angle_gamma   90.00
#
_symmetry.space_group_name_H-M   'P 1'
#
loop_
_entity.id
_entity.type
_entity.pdbx_description
1 polymer ?
#
loop_
_entity_poly.entity_id
_entity_poly.type
_entity_poly.pdbx_seq_one_letter_code
_entity_poly.pdbx_strand_id
1 'polypeptide(L)'
;MTFIILLAIVVAVALLGSILIQSLTSINDIFLSPLEKKCQEIANDGYKIHTLYPTSNPDELLENDMKRLLYLDDLWMKQCVSVLPAESIFNIINNVERDFSYGE
;
A
#
# COMPACT_ATOMS: atom_id res chain seq x y z
N MET A 1 -28.92 -0.87 -31.49
CA MET A 1 -28.76 -2.08 -30.65
C MET A 1 -27.37 -2.70 -30.82
N THR A 2 -26.86 -2.85 -32.03
CA THR A 2 -25.53 -3.43 -32.33
C THR A 2 -24.34 -2.68 -31.68
N PHE A 3 -24.42 -1.35 -31.56
CA PHE A 3 -23.35 -0.53 -30.96
C PHE A 3 -23.22 -0.72 -29.43
N ILE A 4 -24.33 -0.98 -28.74
CA ILE A 4 -24.35 -1.21 -27.29
C ILE A 4 -23.75 -2.57 -26.95
N ILE A 5 -23.97 -3.56 -27.81
CA ILE A 5 -23.42 -4.92 -27.66
C ILE A 5 -21.89 -4.90 -27.81
N LEU A 6 -21.36 -4.13 -28.77
CA LEU A 6 -19.92 -3.97 -28.97
C LEU A 6 -19.24 -3.30 -27.76
N LEU A 7 -19.87 -2.27 -27.19
CA LEU A 7 -19.35 -1.56 -26.02
C LEU A 7 -19.30 -2.47 -24.77
N ALA A 8 -20.33 -3.31 -24.58
CA ALA A 8 -20.37 -4.26 -23.47
C ALA A 8 -19.26 -5.32 -23.55
N ILE A 9 -18.92 -5.78 -24.76
CA ILE A 9 -17.81 -6.74 -24.98
C ILE A 9 -16.47 -6.08 -24.64
N VAL A 10 -16.22 -4.85 -25.09
CA VAL A 10 -14.97 -4.12 -24.81
C VAL A 10 -14.77 -3.92 -23.30
N VAL A 11 -15.82 -3.56 -22.56
CA VAL A 11 -15.75 -3.39 -21.10
C VAL A 11 -15.48 -4.72 -20.39
N ALA A 12 -16.08 -5.83 -20.86
CA ALA A 12 -15.83 -7.16 -20.30
C ALA A 12 -14.38 -7.64 -20.53
N VAL A 13 -13.81 -7.39 -21.72
CA VAL A 13 -12.41 -7.75 -22.02
C VAL A 13 -11.43 -6.89 -21.22
N ALA A 14 -11.72 -5.60 -21.02
CA ALA A 14 -10.91 -4.73 -20.17
C ALA A 14 -10.90 -5.18 -18.70
N LEU A 15 -12.06 -5.54 -18.15
CA LEU A 15 -12.19 -6.01 -16.78
C LEU A 15 -11.50 -7.37 -16.54
N LEU A 16 -11.60 -8.31 -17.49
CA LEU A 16 -10.90 -9.59 -17.41
C LEU A 16 -9.38 -9.46 -17.60
N GLY A 17 -8.92 -8.46 -18.37
CA GLY A 17 -7.50 -8.11 -18.48
C GLY A 17 -6.92 -7.56 -17.18
N SER A 18 -7.70 -6.84 -16.37
CA SER A 18 -7.24 -6.25 -15.10
C SER A 18 -6.98 -7.29 -14.00
N ILE A 19 -7.65 -8.44 -14.03
CA ILE A 19 -7.52 -9.48 -12.99
C ILE A 19 -6.21 -10.26 -13.19
N LEU A 20 -5.74 -10.40 -14.44
CA LEU A 20 -4.49 -11.10 -14.75
C LEU A 20 -3.23 -10.29 -14.39
N ILE A 21 -3.34 -8.95 -14.34
CA ILE A 21 -2.21 -8.07 -13.96
C ILE A 21 -1.95 -8.16 -12.46
N GLN A 22 -2.99 -8.39 -11.64
CA GLN A 22 -2.85 -8.51 -10.19
C GLN A 22 -2.17 -9.82 -9.74
N SER A 23 -2.19 -10.87 -10.58
CA SER A 23 -1.59 -12.17 -10.27
C SER A 23 -0.14 -12.34 -10.76
N LEU A 24 0.34 -11.46 -11.65
CA LEU A 24 1.69 -11.56 -12.26
C LEU A 24 2.75 -10.69 -11.57
N THR A 25 2.40 -9.98 -10.50
CA THR A 25 3.36 -9.18 -9.70
C THR A 25 3.98 -9.95 -8.54
N SER A 26 3.57 -11.19 -8.30
CA SER A 26 4.40 -12.14 -7.55
C SER A 26 5.58 -12.51 -8.46
N ILE A 27 6.83 -12.32 -7.99
CA ILE A 27 8.13 -12.65 -8.65
C ILE A 27 8.87 -11.49 -9.34
N ASN A 28 8.71 -10.24 -8.91
CA ASN A 28 9.85 -9.34 -8.97
C ASN A 28 10.30 -9.08 -7.55
N ASP A 29 11.54 -9.44 -7.22
CA ASP A 29 12.32 -8.65 -6.28
C ASP A 29 12.24 -7.21 -6.81
N ILE A 30 11.22 -6.46 -6.38
CA ILE A 30 11.08 -5.05 -6.72
C ILE A 30 12.34 -4.45 -6.12
N PHE A 31 13.29 -4.10 -6.98
CA PHE A 31 14.52 -3.47 -6.57
C PHE A 31 14.16 -2.06 -6.14
N LEU A 32 13.58 -1.94 -4.94
CA LEU A 32 13.19 -0.71 -4.33
C LEU A 32 14.41 0.19 -4.34
N SER A 33 14.24 1.39 -4.88
CA SER A 33 15.24 2.43 -4.71
C SER A 33 15.53 2.64 -3.22
N PRO A 34 16.70 3.18 -2.85
CA PRO A 34 17.01 3.45 -1.45
C PRO A 34 15.93 4.29 -0.74
N LEU A 35 15.28 5.20 -1.46
CA LEU A 35 14.18 5.99 -0.93
C LEU A 35 12.93 5.14 -0.70
N GLU A 36 12.55 4.29 -1.66
CA GLU A 36 11.40 3.41 -1.51
C GLU A 36 11.60 2.40 -0.36
N LYS A 37 12.81 1.85 -0.19
CA LYS A 37 13.14 0.97 0.96
C LYS A 37 12.92 1.68 2.29
N LYS A 38 13.46 2.90 2.42
CA LYS A 38 13.27 3.72 3.62
C LYS A 38 11.79 4.00 3.89
N CYS A 39 11.03 4.28 2.84
CA CYS A 39 9.59 4.51 2.97
C CYS A 39 8.83 3.23 3.35
N GLN A 40 9.23 2.07 2.84
CA GLN A 40 8.68 0.79 3.28
C GLN A 40 9.01 0.48 4.75
N GLU A 41 10.21 0.82 5.23
CA GLU A 41 10.55 0.70 6.67
C GLU A 41 9.66 1.59 7.54
N ILE A 42 9.42 2.84 7.13
CA ILE A 42 8.52 3.77 7.83
C ILE A 42 7.10 3.21 7.87
N ALA A 43 6.58 2.75 6.72
CA ALA A 43 5.25 2.17 6.61
C ALA A 43 5.10 0.89 7.45
N ASN A 44 6.10 0.01 7.43
CA ASN A 44 6.14 -1.19 8.26
C ASN A 44 6.07 -0.85 9.75
N ASP A 45 6.85 0.15 10.20
CA ASP A 45 6.83 0.56 11.60
C ASP A 45 5.50 1.21 12.02
N GLY A 46 4.84 1.94 11.12
CA GLY A 46 3.48 2.44 11.35
C GLY A 46 2.47 1.30 11.45
N TYR A 47 2.55 0.33 10.53
CA TYR A 47 1.64 -0.82 10.49
C TYR A 47 1.78 -1.73 11.72
N LYS A 48 2.99 -1.89 12.28
CA LYS A 48 3.18 -2.60 13.57
C LYS A 48 2.31 -2.00 14.68
N ILE A 49 2.21 -0.68 14.76
CA ILE A 49 1.37 -0.03 15.77
C ILE A 49 -0.10 -0.39 15.55
N HIS A 50 -0.58 -0.38 14.29
CA HIS A 50 -1.94 -0.84 13.98
C HIS A 50 -2.17 -2.30 14.39
N THR A 51 -1.18 -3.18 14.25
CA THR A 51 -1.31 -4.60 14.67
C THR A 51 -1.36 -4.79 16.18
N LEU A 52 -0.74 -3.90 16.96
CA LEU A 52 -0.82 -3.91 18.43
C LEU A 52 -2.20 -3.46 18.94
N TYR A 53 -2.89 -2.62 18.17
CA TYR A 53 -4.15 -1.99 18.53
C TYR A 53 -5.21 -2.14 17.43
N PRO A 54 -5.62 -3.37 17.09
CA PRO A 54 -6.44 -3.64 15.90
C PRO A 54 -7.86 -3.07 15.97
N THR A 55 -8.35 -2.75 17.18
CA THR A 55 -9.71 -2.24 17.41
C THR A 55 -9.73 -0.89 18.12
N SER A 56 -8.56 -0.27 18.35
CA SER A 56 -8.49 1.00 19.06
C SER A 56 -8.54 2.17 18.10
N ASN A 57 -9.17 3.25 18.55
CA ASN A 57 -9.01 4.54 17.88
C ASN A 57 -7.61 5.12 18.19
N PRO A 58 -7.04 5.99 17.33
CA PRO A 58 -5.71 6.56 17.54
C PRO A 58 -5.55 7.32 18.88
N ASP A 59 -6.62 7.88 19.43
CA ASP A 59 -6.66 8.59 20.72
C ASP A 59 -6.72 7.66 21.93
N GLU A 60 -6.98 6.37 21.72
CA GLU A 60 -6.98 5.32 22.75
C GLU A 60 -5.62 4.63 22.88
N LEU A 61 -4.65 5.00 22.02
CA LEU A 61 -3.29 4.49 22.07
C LEU A 61 -2.56 4.95 23.35
N LEU A 62 -1.62 4.13 23.83
CA LEU A 62 -0.68 4.58 24.85
C LEU A 62 0.06 5.82 24.35
N GLU A 63 0.29 6.79 25.23
CA GLU A 63 0.86 8.11 24.86
C GLU A 63 2.16 7.99 24.05
N ASN A 64 3.02 7.03 24.38
CA ASN A 64 4.28 6.78 23.66
C ASN A 64 4.04 6.27 22.23
N ASP A 65 3.07 5.38 22.04
CA ASP A 65 2.74 4.82 20.74
C ASP A 65 2.02 5.85 19.87
N MET A 66 1.14 6.68 20.46
CA MET A 66 0.54 7.82 19.78
C MET A 66 1.61 8.80 19.29
N LYS A 67 2.57 9.19 20.14
CA LYS A 67 3.68 10.07 19.75
C LYS A 67 4.53 9.44 18.64
N ARG A 68 4.78 8.13 18.71
CA ARG A 68 5.50 7.40 17.67
C ARG A 68 4.74 7.39 16.34
N LEU A 69 3.44 7.13 16.37
CA LEU A 69 2.59 7.11 15.17
C LEU A 69 2.57 8.49 14.50
N LEU A 70 2.38 9.58 15.26
CA LEU A 70 2.42 10.94 14.75
C LEU A 70 3.78 11.30 14.13
N TYR A 71 4.88 10.83 14.73
CA TYR A 71 6.22 11.01 14.17
C TYR A 71 6.39 10.26 12.85
N LEU A 72 5.93 9.01 12.78
CA LEU A 72 5.98 8.20 11.56
C LEU A 72 5.12 8.81 10.44
N ASP A 73 3.94 9.33 10.77
CA ASP A 73 3.06 10.05 9.83
C ASP A 73 3.75 11.29 9.25
N ASP A 74 4.42 12.09 10.10
CA ASP A 74 5.16 13.27 9.64
C ASP A 74 6.29 12.88 8.67
N LEU A 75 7.05 11.83 8.99
CA LEU A 75 8.09 11.29 8.12
C LEU A 75 7.50 10.77 6.81
N TRP A 76 6.42 9.99 6.87
CA TRP A 76 5.75 9.42 5.71
C TRP A 76 5.27 10.52 4.75
N MET A 77 4.59 11.53 5.28
CA MET A 77 4.08 12.62 4.46
C MET A 77 5.21 13.45 3.84
N LYS A 78 6.22 13.82 4.64
CA LYS A 78 7.30 14.71 4.17
C LYS A 78 8.32 13.99 3.30
N GLN A 79 8.65 12.75 3.58
CA GLN A 79 9.78 12.07 2.92
C GLN A 79 9.33 11.06 1.85
N CYS A 80 8.10 10.57 1.93
CA CYS A 80 7.59 9.55 1.01
C CYS A 80 6.52 10.14 0.09
N VAL A 81 5.36 10.52 0.64
CA VAL A 81 4.21 10.97 -0.17
C VAL A 81 4.50 12.22 -1.00
N SER A 82 5.30 13.15 -0.47
CA SER A 82 5.63 14.39 -1.18
C SER A 82 6.68 14.23 -2.28
N VAL A 83 7.38 13.08 -2.35
CA VAL A 83 8.56 12.87 -3.21
C VAL A 83 8.37 11.72 -4.19
N LEU A 84 7.76 10.62 -3.75
CA LEU A 84 7.57 9.43 -4.56
C LEU A 84 6.35 9.56 -5.48
N PRO A 85 6.38 8.95 -6.67
CA PRO A 85 5.19 8.84 -7.50
C PRO A 85 4.12 7.99 -6.80
N ALA A 86 2.86 8.25 -7.11
CA ALA A 86 1.73 7.55 -6.49
C ALA A 86 1.82 6.02 -6.65
N GLU A 87 2.30 5.54 -7.80
CA GLU A 87 2.50 4.10 -8.04
C GLU A 87 3.46 3.46 -7.03
N SER A 88 4.61 4.10 -6.76
CA SER A 88 5.55 3.62 -5.74
C SER A 88 4.92 3.62 -4.35
N ILE A 89 4.12 4.63 -4.01
CA ILE A 89 3.40 4.69 -2.73
C ILE A 89 2.42 3.52 -2.58
N PHE A 90 1.61 3.25 -3.62
CA PHE A 90 0.69 2.11 -3.60
C PHE A 90 1.42 0.77 -3.53
N ASN A 91 2.53 0.61 -4.27
CA ASN A 91 3.34 -0.60 -4.19
C ASN A 91 3.90 -0.83 -2.79
N ILE A 92 4.39 0.22 -2.11
CA ILE A 92 4.85 0.13 -0.73
C ILE A 92 3.71 -0.31 0.20
N ILE A 93 2.55 0.34 0.14
CA ILE A 93 1.39 0.01 0.99
C ILE A 93 0.97 -1.45 0.78
N ASN A 94 0.86 -1.90 -0.47
CA ASN A 94 0.49 -3.27 -0.81
C ASN A 94 1.52 -4.28 -0.33
N ASN A 95 2.82 -3.96 -0.42
CA ASN A 95 3.88 -4.81 0.11
C ASN A 95 3.75 -4.94 1.63
N VAL A 96 3.63 -3.83 2.36
CA VAL A 96 3.46 -3.87 3.83
C VAL A 96 2.24 -4.69 4.23
N GLU A 97 1.09 -4.48 3.60
CA GLU A 97 -0.12 -5.25 3.89
C GLU A 97 0.08 -6.76 3.63
N ARG A 98 0.75 -7.11 2.53
CA ARG A 98 1.07 -8.50 2.19
C ARG A 98 2.02 -9.13 3.21
N ASP A 99 3.13 -8.45 3.51
CA ASP A 99 4.17 -8.94 4.44
C ASP A 99 3.55 -9.24 5.81
N PHE A 100 2.66 -8.37 6.31
CA PHE A 100 1.94 -8.61 7.57
C PHE A 100 0.85 -9.68 7.48
N SER A 101 0.12 -9.77 6.37
CA SER A 101 -0.98 -10.72 6.22
C SER A 101 -0.48 -12.15 5.98
N TYR A 102 0.66 -12.31 5.31
CA TYR A 102 1.16 -13.60 4.84
C TYR A 102 2.52 -13.99 5.42
N GLY A 103 3.18 -13.10 6.17
CA GLY A 103 4.48 -13.36 6.81
C GLY A 103 5.65 -13.44 5.83
N GLU A 104 5.53 -12.80 4.67
CA GLU A 104 6.59 -12.66 3.66
C GLU A 104 7.56 -11.52 4.00
#